data_AF-A0A7Y7XJ79-F1
#
_entry.id   AF-A0A7Y7XJ79-F1
#
_cell.length_a   1.000
_cell.length_b   1.000
_cell.length_c   1.000
_cell.angle_alpha   90.00
_cell.angle_beta   90.00
_cell.angle_gamma   90.00
#
_symmetry.space_group_name_H-M   'P 1'
#
loop_
_entity.id
_entity.type
_entity.pdbx_description
1 polymer ?
#
loop_
_entity_poly.entity_id
_entity_poly.type
_entity_poly.pdbx_seq_one_letter_code
_entity_poly.pdbx_strand_id
1 'polypeptide(L)'
;MFKITPNPPGAEDLNSPAFKLAAERAFAHYELLPPHNRPRKKPGRSTEDTLVHIYELLQCASATAYESAENLQGSQHKLALGAVHLIDMAQQEMDELLDEQKTATA
;
A
#
# COMPACT_ATOMS: atom_id res chain seq x y z
N MET A 1 30.65 9.36 -44.69
CA MET A 1 29.63 9.83 -43.72
C MET A 1 30.33 10.70 -42.68
N PHE A 2 30.15 12.03 -42.73
CA PHE A 2 30.59 12.90 -41.65
C PHE A 2 29.66 12.68 -40.45
N LYS A 3 30.18 12.07 -39.39
CA LYS A 3 29.51 12.10 -38.09
C LYS A 3 29.61 13.55 -37.63
N ILE A 4 28.51 14.30 -37.73
CA ILE A 4 28.37 15.59 -37.03
C ILE A 4 28.39 15.21 -35.55
N THR A 5 29.60 15.15 -35.00
CA THR A 5 29.80 14.89 -33.59
C THR A 5 29.54 16.25 -32.94
N PRO A 6 28.41 16.41 -32.20
CA PRO A 6 28.16 17.67 -31.54
C PRO A 6 29.35 17.96 -30.61
N ASN A 7 29.84 19.19 -30.65
CA ASN A 7 30.90 19.60 -29.73
C ASN A 7 30.43 19.32 -28.30
N PRO A 8 31.26 18.71 -27.45
CA PRO A 8 30.91 18.55 -26.05
C PRO A 8 30.60 19.95 -25.50
N PRO A 9 29.56 20.09 -24.65
CA PRO A 9 29.31 21.35 -23.99
C PRO A 9 30.62 21.79 -23.32
N GLY A 10 31.01 23.05 -23.53
CA GLY A 10 32.16 23.63 -22.84
C GLY A 10 32.01 23.37 -21.35
N ALA A 11 33.12 23.19 -20.63
CA ALA A 11 33.09 22.98 -19.19
C ALA A 11 32.33 24.14 -18.52
N GLU A 12 31.03 23.95 -18.28
CA GLU A 12 30.23 24.96 -17.62
C GLU A 12 30.77 25.10 -16.21
N ASP A 13 30.98 26.35 -15.79
CA ASP A 13 31.39 26.64 -14.43
C ASP A 13 30.38 26.02 -13.47
N LEU A 14 30.77 24.94 -12.79
CA LEU A 14 29.94 24.22 -11.83
C LEU A 14 29.53 25.11 -10.63
N ASN A 15 30.20 26.26 -10.49
CA ASN A 15 29.89 27.30 -9.51
C ASN A 15 28.99 28.43 -10.05
N SER A 16 28.65 28.40 -11.35
CA SER A 16 27.75 29.36 -11.97
C SER A 16 26.36 29.31 -11.33
N PRO A 17 25.74 30.48 -11.07
CA PRO A 17 24.38 30.53 -10.53
C PRO A 17 23.36 29.90 -11.50
N ALA A 18 23.62 29.97 -12.81
CA ALA A 18 22.76 29.35 -13.82
C ALA A 18 22.78 27.81 -13.73
N PHE A 19 23.97 27.23 -13.50
CA PHE A 19 24.12 25.78 -13.32
C PHE A 19 23.39 25.29 -12.07
N LYS A 20 23.52 26.01 -10.94
CA LYS A 20 22.81 25.68 -9.69
C LYS A 20 21.31 25.71 -9.88
N LEU A 21 20.77 26.73 -10.56
CA LEU A 21 19.35 26.83 -10.83
C LEU A 21 18.84 25.74 -11.78
N ALA A 22 19.64 25.38 -12.79
CA ALA A 22 19.32 24.27 -13.70
C ALA A 22 19.31 22.92 -12.96
N ALA A 23 20.27 22.70 -12.05
CA ALA A 23 20.32 21.52 -11.20
C ALA A 23 19.10 21.47 -10.26
N GLU A 24 18.73 22.58 -9.61
CA GLU A 24 17.52 22.68 -8.77
C GLU A 24 16.24 22.37 -9.56
N ARG A 25 16.10 22.91 -10.78
CA ARG A 25 14.97 22.60 -11.66
C ARG A 25 14.94 21.13 -12.05
N ALA A 26 16.08 20.52 -12.33
CA ALA A 26 16.17 19.09 -12.63
C ALA A 26 15.77 18.24 -11.41
N PHE A 27 16.26 18.57 -10.21
CA PHE A 27 15.87 17.89 -8.98
C PHE A 27 14.37 18.01 -8.70
N ALA A 28 13.78 19.19 -8.95
CA ALA A 28 12.34 19.38 -8.83
C ALA A 28 11.54 18.55 -9.85
N HIS A 29 12.02 18.48 -11.11
CA HIS A 29 11.35 17.73 -12.17
C HIS A 29 11.30 16.22 -11.92
N TYR A 30 12.35 15.67 -11.31
CA TYR A 30 12.44 14.24 -10.96
C TYR A 30 12.02 13.94 -9.51
N GLU A 31 11.45 14.92 -8.79
CA GLU A 31 11.09 14.80 -7.36
C GLU A 31 12.26 14.36 -6.45
N LEU A 32 13.49 14.56 -6.90
CA LEU A 32 14.72 14.17 -6.21
C LEU A 32 15.09 15.23 -5.16
N LEU A 33 14.20 15.46 -4.19
CA LEU A 33 14.48 16.38 -3.09
C LEU A 33 15.76 15.96 -2.34
N PRO A 34 16.58 16.92 -1.88
CA PRO A 34 17.69 16.64 -0.98
C PRO A 34 17.21 15.79 0.21
N PRO A 35 18.00 14.83 0.70
CA PRO A 35 17.57 13.84 1.69
C PRO A 35 17.01 14.45 2.98
N HIS A 36 17.38 15.70 3.30
CA HIS A 36 16.92 16.41 4.49
C HIS A 36 15.50 16.98 4.39
N ASN A 37 14.97 17.21 3.17
CA ASN A 37 13.65 17.82 2.95
C ASN A 37 12.61 16.83 2.41
N ARG A 38 12.93 15.53 2.34
CA ARG A 38 11.92 14.53 1.99
C ARG A 38 10.97 14.37 3.18
N PRO A 39 9.64 14.62 3.03
CA PRO A 39 8.70 14.15 4.03
C PRO A 39 8.89 12.64 4.13
N ARG A 40 9.36 12.17 5.29
CA ARG A 40 9.49 10.74 5.57
C ARG A 40 8.08 10.15 5.50
N LYS A 41 7.68 9.64 4.33
CA LYS A 41 6.53 8.75 4.22
C LYS A 41 6.87 7.59 5.14
N LYS A 42 6.17 7.46 6.27
CA LYS A 42 6.19 6.21 7.04
C LYS A 42 5.89 5.12 6.01
N PRO A 43 6.69 4.03 5.94
CA PRO A 43 6.33 2.95 5.04
C PRO A 43 4.89 2.57 5.39
N GLY A 44 3.98 2.78 4.44
CA GLY A 44 2.60 2.34 4.60
C GLY A 44 2.64 0.84 4.86
N ARG A 45 1.74 0.35 5.71
CA ARG A 45 1.57 -1.08 5.93
C ARG A 45 1.44 -1.74 4.55
N SER A 46 2.21 -2.80 4.30
CA SER A 46 2.12 -3.48 3.02
C SER A 46 0.69 -4.04 2.83
N THR A 47 0.29 -4.26 1.58
CA THR A 47 -1.02 -4.85 1.29
C THR A 47 -1.14 -6.22 1.95
N GLU A 48 -0.10 -7.05 1.86
CA GLU A 48 0.01 -8.35 2.54
C GLU A 48 -0.13 -8.22 4.07
N ASP A 49 0.62 -7.32 4.70
CA ASP A 49 0.52 -7.09 6.15
C ASP A 49 -0.88 -6.60 6.57
N THR A 50 -1.58 -5.90 5.69
CA THR A 50 -2.94 -5.40 5.92
C THR A 50 -3.95 -6.53 5.82
N LEU A 51 -3.80 -7.41 4.83
CA LEU A 51 -4.66 -8.58 4.63
C LEU A 51 -4.52 -9.59 5.77
N VAL A 52 -3.29 -9.89 6.18
CA VAL A 52 -3.02 -10.74 7.36
C VAL A 52 -3.71 -10.17 8.60
N HIS A 53 -3.65 -8.84 8.78
CA HIS A 53 -4.31 -8.19 9.91
C HIS A 53 -5.82 -8.31 9.89
N ILE A 54 -6.43 -8.14 8.71
CA ILE A 54 -7.88 -8.27 8.54
C ILE A 54 -8.29 -9.71 8.86
N TYR A 55 -7.54 -10.70 8.39
CA TYR A 55 -7.79 -12.10 8.70
C TYR A 55 -7.72 -12.38 10.21
N GLU A 56 -6.70 -11.88 10.91
CA GLU A 56 -6.60 -11.99 12.37
C GLU A 56 -7.80 -11.34 13.08
N LEU A 57 -8.24 -10.17 12.62
CA LEU A 57 -9.42 -9.47 13.13
C LEU A 57 -10.70 -10.30 12.94
N LEU A 58 -10.88 -10.91 11.77
CA LEU A 58 -12.04 -11.77 11.48
C LEU A 58 -12.03 -13.03 12.36
N GLN A 59 -10.86 -13.64 12.58
CA GLN A 59 -10.73 -14.79 13.50
C GLN A 59 -11.05 -14.42 14.95
N CYS A 60 -10.54 -13.29 15.44
CA CYS A 60 -10.88 -12.78 16.76
C CYS A 60 -12.38 -12.47 16.89
N ALA A 61 -12.99 -11.85 15.87
CA ALA A 61 -14.42 -11.57 15.84
C ALA A 61 -15.24 -12.86 15.86
N SER A 62 -14.83 -13.88 15.11
CA SER A 62 -15.48 -15.19 15.07
C SER A 62 -15.45 -15.87 16.44
N ALA A 63 -14.27 -15.94 17.07
CA ALA A 63 -14.11 -16.49 18.42
C ALA A 63 -15.02 -15.77 19.44
N THR A 64 -15.05 -14.43 19.37
CA THR A 64 -15.92 -13.61 20.23
C THR A 64 -17.40 -13.89 19.99
N ALA A 65 -17.80 -14.06 18.72
CA ALA A 65 -19.19 -14.34 18.35
C ALA A 65 -19.64 -15.75 18.76
N TYR A 66 -18.78 -16.75 18.64
CA TYR A 66 -19.04 -18.10 19.14
C TYR A 66 -19.14 -18.15 20.66
N GLU A 67 -18.21 -17.53 21.38
CA GLU A 67 -18.27 -17.42 22.84
C GLU A 67 -19.54 -16.67 23.31
N SER A 68 -19.93 -15.63 22.57
CA SER A 68 -21.19 -14.92 22.80
C SER A 68 -22.41 -15.81 22.54
N ALA A 69 -22.40 -16.59 21.46
CA ALA A 69 -23.47 -17.51 21.13
C ALA A 69 -23.68 -18.56 22.23
N GLU A 70 -22.61 -19.18 22.74
CA GLU A 70 -22.68 -20.18 23.82
C GLU A 70 -23.28 -19.61 25.12
N ASN A 71 -23.04 -18.34 25.42
CA ASN A 71 -23.55 -17.67 26.62
C ASN A 71 -24.99 -17.13 26.47
N LEU A 72 -25.56 -17.16 25.26
CA LEU A 72 -26.89 -16.63 24.95
C LEU A 72 -27.89 -17.76 24.64
N GLN A 73 -29.18 -17.48 24.78
CA GLN A 73 -30.26 -18.43 24.45
C GLN A 73 -31.35 -17.76 23.60
N GLY A 74 -32.17 -18.58 22.93
CA GLY A 74 -33.34 -18.11 22.17
C GLY A 74 -32.98 -17.25 20.96
N SER A 75 -33.62 -16.09 20.83
CA SER A 75 -33.40 -15.18 19.69
C SER A 75 -32.00 -14.56 19.68
N GLN A 76 -31.42 -14.30 20.85
CA GLN A 76 -30.09 -13.68 20.97
C GLN A 76 -28.98 -14.64 20.51
N HIS A 77 -29.12 -15.94 20.82
CA HIS A 77 -28.24 -16.98 20.29
C HIS A 77 -28.26 -17.02 18.75
N LYS A 78 -29.46 -16.90 18.14
CA LYS A 78 -29.58 -16.85 16.67
C LYS A 78 -28.92 -15.59 16.08
N LEU A 79 -29.01 -14.45 16.75
CA LEU A 79 -28.33 -13.22 16.33
C LEU A 79 -26.81 -13.37 16.40
N ALA A 80 -26.28 -13.97 17.47
CA ALA A 80 -24.84 -14.24 17.59
C ALA A 80 -24.33 -15.20 16.51
N LEU A 81 -25.05 -16.28 16.22
CA LEU A 81 -24.75 -17.14 15.07
C LEU A 81 -24.88 -16.42 13.73
N GLY A 82 -25.81 -15.47 13.62
CA GLY A 82 -25.91 -14.58 12.45
C GLY A 82 -24.64 -13.75 12.27
N ALA A 83 -24.06 -13.23 13.36
CA ALA A 83 -22.79 -12.51 13.30
C ALA A 83 -21.63 -13.40 12.83
N VAL A 84 -21.56 -14.65 13.31
CA VAL A 84 -20.59 -15.65 12.80
C VAL A 84 -20.75 -15.81 11.29
N HIS A 85 -21.99 -16.00 10.80
CA HIS A 85 -22.24 -16.17 9.38
C HIS A 85 -21.83 -14.94 8.54
N LEU A 86 -22.05 -13.72 9.05
CA LEU A 86 -21.56 -12.50 8.41
C LEU A 86 -20.03 -12.45 8.33
N ILE A 87 -19.34 -12.94 9.36
CA ILE A 87 -17.87 -13.00 9.41
C ILE A 87 -17.35 -14.01 8.37
N ASP A 88 -17.98 -15.18 8.25
CA ASP A 88 -17.62 -16.19 7.25
C ASP A 88 -17.80 -15.66 5.82
N MET A 89 -18.89 -14.95 5.55
CA MET A 89 -19.10 -14.31 4.25
C MET A 89 -18.03 -13.25 3.96
N ALA A 90 -17.65 -12.45 4.96
CA ALA A 90 -16.58 -11.46 4.78
C ALA A 90 -15.22 -12.12 4.48
N GLN A 91 -14.95 -13.30 5.03
CA GLN A 91 -13.75 -14.09 4.69
C GLN A 91 -13.80 -14.60 3.24
N GLN A 92 -14.96 -15.12 2.79
CA GLN A 92 -15.14 -15.58 1.41
C GLN A 92 -14.92 -14.47 0.38
N GLU A 93 -15.52 -13.29 0.60
CA GLU A 93 -15.33 -12.12 -0.27
C GLU A 93 -13.86 -11.68 -0.31
N MET A 94 -13.14 -11.77 0.80
CA MET A 94 -11.70 -11.48 0.83
C MET A 94 -10.91 -12.50 0.01
N ASP A 95 -11.21 -13.79 0.15
CA ASP A 95 -10.54 -14.86 -0.60
C ASP A 95 -10.82 -14.73 -2.12
N GLU A 96 -12.05 -14.40 -2.51
CA GLU A 96 -12.41 -14.13 -3.92
C GLU A 96 -11.61 -12.96 -4.49
N LEU A 97 -11.48 -11.84 -3.75
CA LEU A 97 -10.67 -10.70 -4.17
C LEU A 97 -9.18 -11.06 -4.32
N LEU A 98 -8.65 -11.97 -3.49
CA LEU A 98 -7.27 -12.43 -3.59
C LEU A 98 -7.05 -13.31 -4.81
N ASP A 99 -8.01 -14.18 -5.12
CA ASP A 99 -7.97 -15.02 -6.31
C ASP A 99 -8.05 -14.18 -7.59
N GLU A 100 -8.89 -13.14 -7.63
CA GLU A 100 -8.95 -12.19 -8.75
C GLU A 100 -7.59 -11.51 -8.98
N GLN A 101 -6.93 -11.02 -7.93
CA GLN A 101 -5.61 -10.39 -8.03
C GLN A 101 -4.53 -11.36 -8.55
N LYS A 102 -4.62 -12.63 -8.16
CA LYS A 102 -3.71 -13.67 -8.66
C LYS A 102 -3.90 -13.94 -10.14
N THR A 103 -5.14 -13.91 -10.64
CA THR A 103 -5.41 -14.08 -12.08
C THR A 103 -5.04 -12.86 -12.91
N ALA A 104 -5.14 -11.64 -12.36
CA ALA A 104 -4.78 -10.41 -13.06
C ALA A 104 -3.28 -10.20 -13.27
N THR A 105 -2.44 -10.95 -12.52
CA THR A 105 -0.97 -10.86 -12.58
C THR A 105 -0.31 -12.01 -13.35
N ALA A 106 -1.11 -12.94 -13.90
CA ALA A 106 -0.68 -14.08 -14.71
C ALA A 106 -0.89 -13.81 -16.21
#